data_AF-A0A962Z675-F1
#
_entry.id   AF-A0A962Z675-F1
#
_cell.length_a   1.000
_cell.length_b   1.000
_cell.length_c   1.000
_cell.angle_alpha   90.00
_cell.angle_beta   90.00
_cell.angle_gamma   90.00
#
_symmetry.space_group_name_H-M   'P 1'
#
loop_
_entity.id
_entity.type
_entity.pdbx_description
1 polymer ?
#
loop_
_entity_poly.entity_id
_entity_poly.type
_entity_poly.pdbx_seq_one_letter_code
_entity_poly.pdbx_strand_id
1 'polypeptide(L)'
;MEYLDLLMFAALMGCILLGFPVAFSISGVAVAFAFAGHATGQMNLGLLGALGQRVHGTLTNDVLIAIPLFVVMGVILEKSRIAEELLDTMGRLFGQLRGGLGISVVLVGALLAASTGIVGATVTAMGLIALPSMLKTGYDPRPACGLVCTAGTLGQIIPP
;
A
#
# COMPACT_ATOMS: atom_id res chain seq x y z
N MET A 1 37.45 3.87 2.39
CA MET A 1 36.91 5.22 2.59
C MET A 1 35.95 5.66 1.48
N GLU A 2 35.45 4.74 0.62
CA GLU A 2 34.41 5.00 -0.40
C GLU A 2 33.17 4.09 -0.24
N TYR A 3 33.12 3.25 0.80
CA TYR A 3 32.05 2.26 1.01
C TYR A 3 31.07 2.65 2.12
N LEU A 4 31.11 3.89 2.62
CA LEU A 4 30.25 4.33 3.72
C LEU A 4 28.76 4.19 3.33
N ASP A 5 28.42 4.56 2.09
CA ASP A 5 27.06 4.45 1.56
C ASP A 5 26.61 2.99 1.41
N LEU A 6 27.52 2.11 0.98
CA LEU A 6 27.27 0.67 0.84
C LEU A 6 27.06 0.02 2.21
N LEU A 7 27.86 0.43 3.21
CA LEU A 7 27.71 0.01 4.61
C LEU A 7 26.40 0.53 5.22
N MET A 8 26.00 1.77 4.91
CA MET A 8 24.74 2.34 5.35
C MET A 8 23.56 1.55 4.78
N PHE A 9 23.61 1.21 3.49
CA PHE A 9 22.59 0.39 2.84
C PHE A 9 22.53 -1.03 3.44
N ALA A 10 23.68 -1.68 3.64
CA ALA A 10 23.74 -3.00 4.25
C ALA A 10 23.21 -3.00 5.69
N ALA A 11 23.55 -1.98 6.48
CA ALA A 11 23.04 -1.80 7.84
C ALA A 11 21.52 -1.60 7.85
N LEU A 12 20.99 -0.79 6.93
CA LEU A 12 19.55 -0.59 6.77
C LEU A 12 18.83 -1.91 6.44
N MET A 13 19.35 -2.68 5.48
CA MET A 13 18.80 -3.98 5.13
C MET A 13 18.85 -4.95 6.30
N GLY A 14 19.96 -4.99 7.04
CA GLY A 14 20.10 -5.80 8.26
C GLY A 14 19.04 -5.45 9.30
N CYS A 15 18.84 -4.16 9.59
CA CYS A 15 17.81 -3.70 10.53
C CYS A 15 16.38 -4.07 10.09
N ILE A 16 16.07 -3.94 8.80
CA ILE A 16 14.75 -4.31 8.27
C ILE A 16 14.52 -5.83 8.35
N LEU A 17 15.54 -6.63 8.01
CA LEU A 17 15.46 -8.10 8.08
C LEU A 17 15.33 -8.63 9.52
N LEU A 18 15.82 -7.89 10.51
CA LEU A 18 15.60 -8.17 11.93
C LEU A 18 14.14 -7.90 12.39
N GLY A 19 13.28 -7.39 11.50
CA GLY A 19 11.87 -7.13 11.78
C GLY A 19 11.61 -5.85 12.56
N PHE A 20 12.60 -4.96 12.68
CA PHE A 20 12.38 -3.64 13.27
C PHE A 20 11.45 -2.79 12.39
N PRO A 21 10.60 -1.92 12.97
CA PRO A 21 9.73 -1.07 12.17
C PRO A 21 10.55 -0.15 11.27
N VAL A 22 10.20 -0.12 9.98
CA VAL A 22 10.98 0.52 8.90
C VAL A 22 11.31 1.98 9.19
N ALA A 23 10.38 2.75 9.78
CA ALA A 23 10.60 4.16 10.13
C ALA A 23 11.77 4.35 11.11
N PHE A 24 11.89 3.49 12.12
CA PHE A 24 12.99 3.54 13.09
C PHE A 24 14.29 3.04 12.48
N SER A 25 14.23 2.03 11.61
CA SER A 25 15.42 1.55 10.89
C SER A 25 16.01 2.63 9.98
N ILE A 26 15.17 3.31 9.19
CA ILE A 26 15.62 4.38 8.29
C ILE A 26 16.19 5.56 9.08
N SER A 27 15.46 6.06 10.08
CA SER A 27 15.89 7.22 10.86
C SER A 27 17.12 6.93 11.72
N GLY A 28 17.15 5.78 12.41
CA GLY A 28 18.27 5.36 13.25
C GLY A 28 19.55 5.13 12.46
N VAL A 29 19.49 4.40 11.35
CA VAL A 29 20.66 4.17 10.49
C VAL A 29 21.14 5.48 9.86
N ALA A 30 20.23 6.34 9.38
CA ALA A 30 20.60 7.64 8.82
C ALA A 30 21.32 8.54 9.84
N VAL A 31 20.84 8.62 11.08
CA VAL A 31 21.48 9.42 12.14
C VAL A 31 22.83 8.82 12.54
N ALA A 32 22.91 7.50 12.75
CA ALA A 32 24.15 6.83 13.11
C ALA A 32 25.25 7.03 12.04
N PHE A 33 24.89 6.90 10.77
CA PHE A 33 25.83 7.13 9.66
C PHE A 33 26.13 8.61 9.43
N ALA A 34 25.25 9.54 9.81
CA ALA A 34 25.57 10.96 9.81
C ALA A 34 26.68 11.33 10.82
N PHE A 35 26.63 10.75 12.02
CA PHE A 35 27.71 10.91 13.02
C PHE A 35 29.01 10.20 12.59
N ALA A 36 28.91 8.99 12.04
CA ALA A 36 30.08 8.26 11.52
C ALA A 36 30.72 8.98 10.32
N GLY A 37 29.92 9.53 9.41
CA GLY A 37 30.36 10.34 8.28
C GLY A 37 31.03 11.65 8.70
N HIS A 38 30.62 12.22 9.83
CA HIS A 38 31.29 13.39 10.40
C HIS A 38 32.65 13.06 10.99
N ALA A 39 32.73 11.99 11.78
CA ALA A 39 34.00 11.53 12.37
C ALA A 39 35.06 11.18 11.30
N THR A 40 34.62 10.75 10.13
CA THR A 40 35.46 10.37 8.99
C THR A 40 35.70 11.53 8.00
N GLY A 41 35.13 12.72 8.24
CA GLY A 41 35.30 13.91 7.42
C GLY A 41 34.53 13.93 6.09
N GLN A 42 33.67 12.94 5.84
CA GLN A 42 32.86 12.82 4.61
C GLN A 42 31.55 13.60 4.67
N MET A 43 31.05 13.90 5.88
CA MET A 43 29.79 14.61 6.09
C MET A 43 29.96 15.79 7.06
N ASN A 44 29.37 16.94 6.72
CA ASN A 44 29.32 18.09 7.61
C ASN A 44 28.02 18.08 8.41
N LEU A 45 28.10 18.17 9.74
CA LEU A 45 26.90 18.24 10.61
C LEU A 45 26.02 19.45 10.29
N GLY A 46 26.55 20.52 9.69
CA GLY A 46 25.77 21.66 9.24
C GLY A 46 24.64 21.29 8.25
N LEU A 47 24.80 20.20 7.49
CA LEU A 47 23.76 19.68 6.58
C LEU A 47 22.53 19.17 7.33
N LEU A 48 22.67 18.76 8.60
CA LEU A 48 21.51 18.41 9.43
C LEU A 48 20.60 19.62 9.68
N GLY A 49 21.14 20.85 9.66
CA GLY A 49 20.34 22.08 9.74
C GLY A 49 19.36 22.22 8.56
N ALA A 50 19.68 21.65 7.40
CA ALA A 50 18.79 21.63 6.25
C ALA A 50 17.61 20.65 6.41
N LEU A 51 17.65 19.74 7.40
CA LEU A 51 16.53 18.84 7.68
C LEU A 51 15.25 19.60 8.03
N GLY A 52 15.35 20.73 8.76
CA GLY A 52 14.18 21.54 9.09
C GLY A 52 13.45 22.05 7.85
N GLN A 53 14.20 22.58 6.87
CA GLN A 53 13.64 23.01 5.58
C GLN A 53 13.09 21.83 4.77
N ARG A 54 13.76 20.67 4.81
CA ARG A 54 13.29 19.44 4.13
C ARG A 54 11.99 18.91 4.71
N VAL A 55 11.87 18.90 6.03
CA VAL A 55 10.64 18.52 6.75
C VAL A 55 9.53 19.52 6.43
N HIS A 56 9.82 20.82 6.51
CA HIS A 56 8.84 21.85 6.18
C HIS A 56 8.32 21.73 4.75
N GLY A 57 9.22 21.61 3.77
CA GLY A 57 8.85 21.42 2.36
C GLY A 57 8.07 20.12 2.10
N THR A 58 8.27 19.09 2.91
CA THR A 58 7.47 17.86 2.84
C THR A 58 6.08 18.10 3.42
N LEU A 59 5.95 18.76 4.57
CA LEU A 59 4.67 19.05 5.21
C LEU A 59 3.78 20.00 4.40
N THR A 60 4.38 20.94 3.66
CA THR A 60 3.66 21.87 2.78
C THR A 60 3.41 21.29 1.39
N ASN A 61 3.68 20.01 1.16
CA ASN A 61 3.46 19.39 -0.14
C ASN A 61 1.95 19.18 -0.36
N ASP A 62 1.40 19.87 -1.35
CA ASP A 62 -0.03 19.81 -1.69
C ASP A 62 -0.51 18.39 -2.04
N VAL A 63 0.38 17.50 -2.50
CA VAL A 63 0.06 16.09 -2.76
C VAL A 63 -0.34 15.36 -1.48
N LEU A 64 0.17 15.76 -0.31
CA LEU A 64 -0.21 15.16 0.96
C LEU A 64 -1.67 15.47 1.35
N ILE A 65 -2.28 16.52 0.79
CA ILE A 65 -3.71 16.82 0.97
C ILE A 65 -4.58 15.74 0.30
N ALA A 66 -4.07 15.06 -0.72
CA ALA A 66 -4.78 13.97 -1.37
C ALA A 66 -5.00 12.77 -0.44
N ILE A 67 -4.05 12.50 0.48
CA ILE A 67 -4.12 11.35 1.41
C ILE A 67 -5.41 11.37 2.26
N PRO A 68 -5.74 12.42 3.03
CA PRO A 68 -6.96 12.45 3.82
C PRO A 68 -8.23 12.46 2.95
N LEU A 69 -8.19 13.10 1.77
CA LEU A 69 -9.32 13.10 0.84
C LEU A 69 -9.61 11.69 0.30
N PHE A 70 -8.56 10.92 -0.04
CA PHE A 70 -8.69 9.52 -0.45
C PHE A 70 -9.19 8.63 0.68
N VAL A 71 -8.73 8.84 1.92
CA VAL A 71 -9.26 8.12 3.09
C VAL A 71 -10.75 8.42 3.27
N VAL A 72 -11.17 9.69 3.17
CA VAL A 72 -12.60 10.07 3.26
C VAL A 72 -13.42 9.40 2.16
N MET A 73 -12.95 9.45 0.91
CA MET A 73 -13.63 8.79 -0.21
C MET A 73 -13.73 7.28 0.01
N GLY A 74 -12.65 6.63 0.43
CA GLY A 74 -12.62 5.19 0.73
C GLY A 74 -13.65 4.81 1.79
N VAL A 75 -13.73 5.59 2.89
CA VAL A 75 -14.72 5.38 3.95
C VAL A 75 -16.14 5.61 3.45
N ILE A 76 -16.39 6.62 2.61
CA ILE A 76 -17.71 6.88 2.02
C ILE A 76 -18.13 5.71 1.12
N LEU A 77 -17.24 5.20 0.25
CA LEU A 77 -17.49 4.05 -0.61
C LEU A 77 -17.78 2.77 0.18
N GLU A 78 -17.05 2.55 1.27
CA GLU A 78 -17.27 1.41 2.18
C GLU A 78 -18.63 1.53 2.90
N LYS A 79 -18.92 2.69 3.49
CA LYS A 79 -20.15 2.90 4.28
C LYS A 79 -21.42 2.97 3.44
N SER A 80 -21.32 3.38 2.18
CA SER A 80 -22.45 3.44 1.25
C SER A 80 -22.87 2.09 0.68
N ARG A 81 -22.10 1.01 0.93
CA ARG A 81 -22.33 -0.35 0.37
C ARG A 81 -22.35 -0.43 -1.15
N ILE A 82 -21.90 0.60 -1.85
CA ILE A 82 -21.81 0.63 -3.32
C ILE A 82 -20.92 -0.53 -3.83
N ALA A 83 -19.86 -0.87 -3.08
CA ALA A 83 -19.00 -2.00 -3.38
C ALA A 83 -19.76 -3.35 -3.45
N GLU A 84 -20.69 -3.56 -2.53
CA GLU A 84 -21.47 -4.78 -2.40
C GLU A 84 -22.52 -4.87 -3.52
N GLU A 85 -23.22 -3.76 -3.79
CA GLU A 85 -24.18 -3.65 -4.89
C GLU A 85 -23.53 -3.82 -6.27
N LEU A 86 -22.34 -3.25 -6.47
CA LEU A 86 -21.57 -3.42 -7.71
C LEU A 86 -21.16 -4.88 -7.90
N LEU A 87 -20.70 -5.56 -6.84
CA LEU A 87 -20.32 -6.96 -6.91
C LEU A 87 -21.52 -7.85 -7.27
N ASP A 88 -22.67 -7.63 -6.65
CA ASP A 88 -23.90 -8.36 -6.94
C ASP A 88 -24.40 -8.11 -8.37
N THR A 89 -24.37 -6.85 -8.81
CA THR A 89 -24.78 -6.47 -10.17
C THR A 89 -23.87 -7.07 -11.22
N MET A 90 -22.55 -7.01 -11.02
CA MET A 90 -21.57 -7.64 -11.92
C MET A 90 -21.66 -9.16 -11.87
N GLY A 91 -21.92 -9.74 -10.69
CA GLY A 91 -22.18 -11.17 -10.52
C GLY A 91 -23.38 -11.66 -11.34
N ARG A 92 -24.45 -10.85 -11.42
CA ARG A 92 -25.60 -11.13 -12.30
C ARG A 92 -25.27 -10.92 -13.77
N LEU A 93 -24.55 -9.85 -14.11
CA LEU A 93 -24.14 -9.53 -15.48
C LEU A 93 -23.28 -10.62 -16.11
N PHE A 94 -22.29 -11.12 -15.37
CA PHE A 94 -21.38 -12.16 -15.82
C PHE A 94 -21.81 -13.57 -15.39
N GLY A 95 -22.95 -13.73 -14.70
CA GLY A 95 -23.39 -15.00 -14.11
C GLY A 95 -23.64 -16.14 -15.11
N GLN A 96 -23.87 -15.81 -16.39
CA GLN A 96 -24.01 -16.80 -17.47
C GLN A 96 -22.65 -17.34 -17.96
N LEU A 97 -21.54 -16.68 -17.63
CA LEU A 97 -20.20 -17.12 -18.00
C LEU A 97 -19.64 -18.08 -16.95
N ARG A 98 -18.96 -19.13 -17.43
CA ARG A 98 -18.13 -19.98 -16.56
C ARG A 98 -17.03 -19.12 -15.94
N GLY A 99 -17.05 -19.00 -14.61
CA GLY A 99 -16.11 -18.13 -13.90
C GLY A 99 -16.57 -16.67 -13.73
N GLY A 100 -17.82 -16.35 -14.09
CA GLY A 100 -18.33 -14.98 -14.11
C GLY A 100 -18.17 -14.21 -12.80
N LEU A 101 -18.41 -14.88 -11.66
CA LEU A 101 -18.19 -14.29 -10.34
C LEU A 101 -16.73 -13.89 -10.11
N GLY A 102 -15.77 -14.68 -10.57
CA GLY A 102 -14.35 -14.34 -10.48
C GLY A 102 -13.99 -13.12 -11.33
N ILE A 103 -14.55 -13.02 -12.54
CA ILE A 103 -14.37 -11.83 -13.39
C ILE A 103 -14.91 -10.59 -12.68
N SER A 104 -16.10 -10.68 -12.08
CA SER A 104 -16.70 -9.60 -11.30
C SER A 104 -15.81 -9.16 -10.13
N VAL A 105 -15.22 -10.10 -9.40
CA VAL A 105 -14.30 -9.81 -8.28
C VAL A 105 -13.06 -9.08 -8.75
N VAL A 106 -12.46 -9.49 -9.87
CA VAL A 106 -11.28 -8.80 -10.42
C VAL A 106 -11.64 -7.39 -10.88
N LEU A 107 -12.76 -7.23 -11.58
CA LEU A 107 -13.14 -5.97 -12.21
C LEU A 107 -13.62 -4.94 -11.18
N VAL A 108 -14.51 -5.34 -10.27
CA VAL A 108 -14.96 -4.49 -9.15
C VAL A 108 -13.82 -4.24 -8.18
N GLY A 109 -13.04 -5.28 -7.86
CA GLY A 109 -11.87 -5.16 -7.01
C GLY A 109 -10.82 -4.20 -7.58
N ALA A 110 -10.58 -4.20 -8.90
CA ALA A 110 -9.69 -3.24 -9.55
C ALA A 110 -10.21 -1.81 -9.44
N LEU A 111 -11.51 -1.58 -9.68
CA LEU A 111 -12.12 -0.25 -9.59
C LEU A 111 -12.06 0.32 -8.17
N LEU A 112 -12.38 -0.50 -7.16
CA LEU A 112 -12.29 -0.10 -5.76
C LEU A 112 -10.83 0.03 -5.29
N ALA A 113 -9.95 -0.84 -5.76
CA ALA A 113 -8.54 -0.77 -5.40
C ALA A 113 -7.87 0.47 -5.97
N ALA A 114 -8.18 0.83 -7.22
CA ALA A 114 -7.68 2.04 -7.88
C ALA A 114 -8.04 3.29 -7.08
N SER A 115 -9.28 3.39 -6.61
CA SER A 115 -9.74 4.57 -5.87
C SER A 115 -9.12 4.65 -4.47
N THR A 116 -8.84 3.52 -3.82
CA THR A 116 -8.33 3.51 -2.43
C THR A 116 -6.80 3.59 -2.37
N GLY A 117 -6.08 3.10 -3.39
CA GLY A 117 -4.62 3.15 -3.50
C GLY A 117 -3.84 2.38 -2.41
N ILE A 118 -4.51 1.64 -1.51
CA ILE A 118 -3.90 0.95 -0.37
C ILE A 118 -4.25 -0.54 -0.40
N VAL A 119 -3.27 -1.38 -0.73
CA VAL A 119 -3.45 -2.84 -0.91
C VAL A 119 -4.02 -3.52 0.35
N GLY A 120 -3.54 -3.16 1.54
CA GLY A 120 -3.98 -3.82 2.77
C GLY A 120 -5.45 -3.60 3.09
N ALA A 121 -5.94 -2.37 2.91
CA ALA A 121 -7.33 -2.02 3.17
C ALA A 121 -8.28 -2.70 2.15
N THR A 122 -7.91 -2.65 0.86
CA THR A 122 -8.75 -3.17 -0.24
C THR A 122 -8.85 -4.69 -0.21
N VAL A 123 -7.75 -5.40 0.04
CA VAL A 123 -7.75 -6.87 0.16
C VAL A 123 -8.59 -7.30 1.36
N THR A 124 -8.51 -6.58 2.49
CA THR A 124 -9.32 -6.90 3.69
C THR A 124 -10.81 -6.68 3.42
N ALA A 125 -11.19 -5.55 2.80
CA ALA A 125 -12.57 -5.26 2.45
C ALA A 125 -13.15 -6.27 1.45
N MET A 126 -12.43 -6.53 0.34
CA MET A 126 -12.83 -7.53 -0.65
C MET A 126 -12.85 -8.94 -0.06
N GLY A 127 -11.96 -9.26 0.88
CA GLY A 127 -11.98 -10.52 1.62
C GLY A 127 -13.23 -10.69 2.48
N LEU A 128 -13.73 -9.62 3.10
CA LEU A 128 -14.96 -9.66 3.88
C LEU A 128 -16.23 -9.71 3.02
N ILE A 129 -16.20 -9.08 1.85
CA ILE A 129 -17.38 -8.94 0.97
C ILE A 129 -17.45 -10.06 -0.08
N ALA A 130 -16.39 -10.24 -0.87
CA ALA A 130 -16.40 -11.14 -2.02
C ALA A 130 -16.12 -12.60 -1.67
N LEU A 131 -15.20 -12.88 -0.74
CA LEU A 131 -14.79 -14.25 -0.42
C LEU A 131 -15.97 -15.12 0.08
N PRO A 132 -16.85 -14.65 0.99
CA PRO A 132 -17.99 -15.45 1.42
C PRO A 132 -18.96 -15.76 0.27
N SER A 133 -19.15 -14.82 -0.66
CA SER A 133 -20.00 -15.00 -1.84
C SER A 133 -19.41 -16.03 -2.81
N MET A 134 -18.09 -15.98 -3.05
CA MET A 134 -17.38 -16.97 -3.88
C MET A 134 -17.50 -18.39 -3.33
N LEU A 135 -17.30 -18.55 -2.02
CA LEU A 135 -17.40 -19.86 -1.36
C LEU A 135 -18.82 -20.43 -1.40
N LYS A 136 -19.85 -19.60 -1.18
CA LYS A 136 -21.26 -20.02 -1.32
C LYS A 136 -21.61 -20.48 -2.73
N THR A 137 -20.92 -19.92 -3.73
CA THR A 137 -21.10 -20.28 -5.15
C THR A 137 -20.28 -21.51 -5.56
N GLY A 138 -19.58 -22.15 -4.61
CA GLY A 138 -18.84 -23.39 -4.84
C GLY A 138 -17.42 -23.20 -5.40
N TYR A 139 -16.84 -21.99 -5.31
CA TYR A 139 -15.42 -21.80 -5.64
C TYR A 139 -14.54 -22.50 -4.59
N ASP A 140 -13.44 -23.09 -5.05
CA ASP A 140 -12.37 -23.57 -4.17
C ASP A 140 -11.76 -22.36 -3.41
N PRO A 141 -11.53 -22.47 -2.09
CA PRO A 141 -10.91 -21.42 -1.29
C PRO A 141 -9.56 -20.92 -1.82
N ARG A 142 -8.74 -21.79 -2.41
CA ARG A 142 -7.38 -21.44 -2.89
C ARG A 142 -7.42 -20.43 -4.03
N PRO A 143 -8.11 -20.68 -5.16
CA PRO A 143 -8.24 -19.69 -6.24
C PRO A 143 -9.09 -18.48 -5.83
N ALA A 144 -10.08 -18.65 -4.94
CA ALA A 144 -10.89 -17.52 -4.47
C ALA A 144 -10.05 -16.50 -3.68
N CYS A 145 -9.25 -16.95 -2.71
CA CYS A 145 -8.30 -16.10 -2.01
C CYS A 145 -7.27 -15.48 -2.97
N GLY A 146 -6.75 -16.27 -3.92
CA GLY A 146 -5.82 -15.76 -4.94
C GLY A 146 -6.43 -14.63 -5.77
N LEU A 147 -7.68 -14.76 -6.21
CA LEU A 147 -8.39 -13.72 -6.96
C LEU A 147 -8.58 -12.45 -6.14
N VAL A 148 -9.03 -12.57 -4.89
CA VAL A 148 -9.25 -11.43 -3.99
C VAL A 148 -7.94 -10.69 -3.73
N CYS A 149 -6.87 -11.41 -3.40
CA CYS A 149 -5.54 -10.84 -3.18
C CYS A 149 -5.03 -10.12 -4.44
N THR A 150 -5.16 -10.76 -5.61
CA THR A 150 -4.71 -10.18 -6.88
C THR A 150 -5.51 -8.92 -7.21
N ALA A 151 -6.83 -8.98 -7.11
CA ALA A 151 -7.70 -7.84 -7.38
C ALA A 151 -7.38 -6.62 -6.51
N GLY A 152 -7.11 -6.83 -5.22
CA GLY A 152 -6.72 -5.75 -4.31
C GLY A 152 -5.37 -5.10 -4.63
N THR A 153 -4.45 -5.82 -5.29
CA THR A 153 -3.15 -5.27 -5.72
C THR A 153 -3.22 -4.42 -6.99
N LEU A 154 -4.29 -4.56 -7.80
CA LEU A 154 -4.46 -3.79 -9.05
C LEU A 154 -4.57 -2.28 -8.81
N GLY A 155 -4.96 -1.88 -7.60
CA GLY A 155 -5.00 -0.47 -7.19
C GLY A 155 -3.64 0.22 -7.13
N GLN A 156 -2.53 -0.53 -7.14
CA GLN A 156 -1.19 0.06 -7.27
C GLN A 156 -0.82 0.37 -8.72
N ILE A 157 -1.47 -0.30 -9.69
CA ILE A 157 -1.18 -0.17 -11.12
C ILE A 157 -2.05 0.93 -11.74
N ILE A 158 -3.31 1.00 -11.32
CA ILE A 158 -4.24 2.02 -11.79
C ILE A 158 -4.17 3.18 -10.81
N PRO A 159 -3.50 4.29 -11.15
CA PRO A 159 -3.45 5.44 -10.27
C PRO A 159 -4.86 5.96 -9.97
N PRO A 160 -5.13 6.44 -8.74
CA PRO A 160 -6.39 7.09 -8.41
C PRO A 160 -6.60 8.39 -9.19
#